data_AF-A0A7Y0KRY0-F1
#
_entry.id   AF-A0A7Y0KRY0-F1
#
_cell.length_a   1.000
_cell.length_b   1.000
_cell.length_c   1.000
_cell.angle_alpha   90.00
_cell.angle_beta   90.00
_cell.angle_gamma   90.00
#
_symmetry.space_group_name_H-M   'P 1'
#
loop_
_entity.id
_entity.type
_entity.pdbx_description
1 polymer ?
#
loop_
_entity_poly.entity_id
_entity_poly.type
_entity_poly.pdbx_seq_one_letter_code
_entity_poly.pdbx_strand_id
1 'polypeptide(L)' 'MVFRTLRTDTRRRVEEIIHRLATGEPVSLEERAQLQKYALHIPFVAGQLRRALKHREELEADGLIE' A
#
# COMPACT_ATOMS: atom_id res chain seq x y z
N MET A 1 4.93 -22.71 2.93
CA MET A 1 4.50 -21.40 2.40
C MET A 1 5.21 -21.14 1.08
N VAL A 2 4.49 -21.04 -0.03
CA VAL A 2 5.09 -20.69 -1.33
C VAL A 2 5.20 -19.17 -1.37
N PHE A 3 6.40 -18.63 -1.19
CA PHE A 3 6.67 -17.21 -1.38
C PHE A 3 6.58 -16.91 -2.88
N ARG A 4 5.40 -16.51 -3.36
CA ARG A 4 5.26 -15.93 -4.70
C ARG A 4 6.03 -14.62 -4.71
N THR A 5 7.26 -14.68 -5.19
CA THR A 5 8.12 -13.51 -5.34
C THR A 5 7.51 -12.64 -6.43
N LEU A 6 7.17 -11.39 -6.09
CA LEU A 6 6.73 -10.40 -7.08
C LEU A 6 7.87 -10.13 -8.06
N ARG A 7 7.54 -9.97 -9.35
CA ARG A 7 8.50 -9.40 -10.30
C ARG A 7 8.89 -8.00 -9.82
N THR A 8 10.14 -7.60 -10.07
CA THR A 8 10.70 -6.31 -9.62
C THR A 8 9.82 -5.12 -9.98
N ASP A 9 9.27 -5.09 -11.20
CA ASP A 9 8.31 -4.08 -11.65
C ASP A 9 7.01 -4.07 -10.84
N THR A 10 6.43 -5.24 -10.58
CA THR A 10 5.20 -5.34 -9.79
C THR A 10 5.44 -4.89 -8.36
N ARG A 11 6.62 -5.21 -7.80
CA ARG A 11 7.02 -4.74 -6.47
C ARG A 11 7.12 -3.21 -6.43
N ARG A 12 7.85 -2.59 -7.37
CA ARG A 12 7.99 -1.13 -7.44
C ARG A 12 6.63 -0.43 -7.56
N ARG A 13 5.76 -0.94 -8.42
CA ARG A 13 4.42 -0.37 -8.61
C ARG A 13 3.55 -0.47 -7.37
N VAL A 14 3.62 -1.59 -6.65
CA VAL A 14 2.92 -1.78 -5.36
C VAL A 14 3.46 -0.82 -4.30
N GLU A 15 4.79 -0.68 -4.21
CA GLU A 15 5.43 0.26 -3.27
C GLU A 15 5.04 1.71 -3.58
N GLU A 16 4.98 2.10 -4.85
CA GLU A 16 4.54 3.44 -5.27
C GLU A 16 3.08 3.72 -4.89
N ILE A 17 2.17 2.76 -5.14
CA ILE A 17 0.76 2.90 -4.75
C ILE A 17 0.63 3.02 -3.23
N ILE A 18 1.40 2.23 -2.47
CA ILE A 18 1.40 2.28 -0.99
C ILE A 18 1.91 3.63 -0.50
N HIS A 19 2.98 4.15 -1.11
CA HIS A 19 3.53 5.45 -0.77
C HIS A 19 2.52 6.56 -1.00
N ARG A 20 1.90 6.60 -2.19
CA ARG A 20 0.83 7.54 -2.54
C ARG A 20 -0.34 7.45 -1.55
N LEU A 21 -0.70 6.24 -1.12
CA LEU A 21 -1.76 6.04 -0.13
C LEU A 21 -1.38 6.59 1.26
N ALA A 22 -0.11 6.45 1.65
CA ALA A 22 0.42 6.96 2.92
C ALA A 22 0.50 8.49 2.94
N THR A 23 0.86 9.12 1.82
CA THR A 23 1.01 10.58 1.69
C THR A 23 -0.32 11.31 1.48
N GLY A 24 -1.44 10.60 1.40
CA GLY A 24 -2.75 11.20 1.15
C GLY A 24 -3.05 11.46 -0.33
N GLU A 25 -2.17 11.06 -1.25
CA GLU A 25 -2.42 11.21 -2.69
C GLU A 25 -3.60 10.36 -3.18
N PRO A 26 -4.31 10.82 -4.23
CA PRO A 26 -5.41 10.08 -4.79
C PRO A 26 -4.91 8.79 -5.44
N VAL A 27 -5.49 7.66 -5.03
CA VAL A 27 -5.24 6.32 -5.58
C VAL A 27 -6.55 5.79 -6.17
N SER A 28 -6.51 5.34 -7.43
CA SER A 28 -7.68 4.85 -8.15
C SER A 28 -8.26 3.57 -7.54
N LEU A 29 -9.55 3.30 -7.79
CA LEU A 29 -10.22 2.09 -7.33
C LEU A 29 -9.55 0.81 -7.83
N GLU A 30 -9.10 0.80 -9.09
CA GLU A 30 -8.38 -0.34 -9.68
C GLU A 30 -7.05 -0.60 -8.97
N GLU A 31 -6.28 0.45 -8.67
CA GLU A 31 -5.02 0.35 -7.93
C GLU A 31 -5.26 -0.20 -6.53
N ARG A 32 -6.32 0.25 -5.83
CA ARG A 32 -6.70 -0.26 -4.51
C ARG A 32 -7.12 -1.73 -4.55
N ALA A 33 -7.93 -2.12 -5.54
CA ALA A 33 -8.37 -3.51 -5.70
C ALA A 33 -7.18 -4.44 -6.00
N GLN A 34 -6.25 -3.99 -6.85
CA GLN A 34 -5.03 -4.72 -7.15
C GLN A 34 -4.13 -4.86 -5.91
N LEU A 35 -4.00 -3.79 -5.12
CA LEU A 35 -3.24 -3.80 -3.87
C LEU A 35 -3.82 -4.78 -2.84
N GLN A 36 -5.15 -4.79 -2.67
CA GLN A 36 -5.84 -5.73 -1.78
C GLN A 36 -5.62 -7.18 -2.22
N LYS A 37 -5.71 -7.45 -3.53
CA LYS A 37 -5.42 -8.77 -4.08
C LYS A 37 -4.00 -9.24 -3.78
N TYR A 38 -3.02 -8.34 -3.86
CA TYR A 38 -1.65 -8.68 -3.47
C TYR A 38 -1.50 -8.87 -1.96
N ALA A 39 -2.12 -8.03 -1.14
CA ALA A 39 -2.10 -8.15 0.31
C ALA A 39 -2.67 -9.50 0.80
N LEU A 40 -3.71 -10.02 0.13
CA LEU A 40 -4.31 -11.34 0.42
C LEU A 40 -3.33 -12.50 0.22
N HIS A 41 -2.45 -12.42 -0.77
CA HIS A 41 -1.55 -13.51 -1.13
C HIS A 41 -0.10 -13.30 -0.64
N ILE A 42 0.27 -12.07 -0.28
CA ILE A 42 1.64 -11.66 -0.02
C ILE A 42 1.70 -10.93 1.33
N PRO A 43 2.15 -11.62 2.40
CA PRO A 43 2.22 -11.04 3.75
C PRO A 43 3.05 -9.76 3.84
N PHE A 44 4.09 -9.65 3.01
CA PHE A 44 4.94 -8.46 2.93
C PHE A 44 4.14 -7.21 2.52
N VAL A 45 3.31 -7.33 1.49
CA VAL A 45 2.46 -6.23 1.00
C VAL A 45 1.39 -5.87 2.03
N ALA A 46 0.79 -6.87 2.69
CA ALA A 46 -0.14 -6.63 3.78
C ALA A 46 0.51 -5.85 4.95
N GLY A 47 1.75 -6.18 5.29
CA GLY A 47 2.53 -5.45 6.30
C GLY A 47 2.81 -4.00 5.91
N GLN A 48 3.22 -3.76 4.67
CA GLN A 48 3.46 -2.40 4.16
C GLN A 48 2.17 -1.57 4.12
N LEU A 49 1.06 -2.15 3.66
CA LEU A 49 -0.24 -1.48 3.61
C LEU A 49 -0.70 -1.05 5.01
N ARG A 50 -0.59 -1.91 6.02
CA ARG A 50 -0.93 -1.56 7.40
C ARG A 50 -0.10 -0.40 7.93
N ARG A 51 1.20 -0.36 7.62
CA ARG A 51 2.08 0.75 8.00
C ARG A 51 1.70 2.04 7.30
N ALA A 52 1.40 1.98 6.00
CA ALA A 52 0.96 3.15 5.24
C ALA A 52 -0.37 3.71 5.76
N LEU A 53 -1.33 2.84 6.10
CA LEU A 53 -2.59 3.26 6.71
C LEU A 53 -2.37 3.91 8.08
N LYS A 54 -1.53 3.31 8.92
CA LYS A 54 -1.18 3.91 10.21
C LYS A 54 -0.49 5.26 10.03
N HIS A 55 0.45 5.36 9.10
CA HIS A 55 1.15 6.62 8.82
C HIS A 55 0.18 7.70 8.33
N ARG A 56 -0.77 7.33 7.46
CA ARG A 56 -1.84 8.22 7.03
C ARG A 56 -2.69 8.68 8.22
N GLU A 57 -3.10 7.77 9.09
CA GLU A 57 -3.87 8.10 10.31
C GLU A 57 -3.07 9.03 11.24
N GLU A 58 -1.76 8.82 11.38
CA GLU A 58 -0.87 9.71 12.14
C GLU A 58 -0.81 11.10 11.48
N LEU A 59 -0.64 11.18 10.16
CA LEU A 59 -0.62 12.46 9.43
C LEU A 59 -1.98 13.18 9.47
N GLU A 60 -3.09 12.45 9.45
CA GLU A 60 -4.45 12.97 9.60
C GLU A 60 -4.68 13.49 11.03
N ALA A 61 -4.20 12.76 12.04
CA ALA A 61 -4.24 13.18 13.45
C ALA A 61 -3.38 14.41 13.73
N ASP A 62 -2.23 14.54 13.07
CA ASP A 62 -1.36 15.72 13.11
C ASP A 62 -1.90 16.89 12.25
N GLY A 63 -2.98 16.69 11.49
CA GLY A 63 -3.60 17.71 10.63
C GLY A 63 -2.77 18.07 9.39
N LEU A 64 -1.86 17.20 8.98
CA LEU A 64 -0.97 17.38 7.82
C LEU A 64 -1.63 16.97 6.50
N ILE A 65 -2.67 16.13 6.56
CA ILE A 65 -3.46 15.67 5.41
C ILE A 65 -4.95 15.59 5.79
N GLU A 66 -5.85 15.74 4.81
CA GLU A 66 -7.31 15.67 4.94
C GLU A 66 -7.91 14.32 4.47
#